data_AF-A0A968TWJ5-F1
#
_entry.id   AF-A0A968TWJ5-F1
#
_cell.length_a   1.000
_cell.length_b   1.000
_cell.length_c   1.000
_cell.angle_alpha   90.00
_cell.angle_beta   90.00
_cell.angle_gamma   90.00
#
_symmetry.space_group_name_H-M   'P 1'
#
loop_
_entity.id
_entity.type
_entity.pdbx_description
1 polymer ?
#
loop_
_entity_poly.entity_id
_entity_poly.type
_entity_poly.pdbx_seq_one_letter_code
_entity_poly.pdbx_strand_id
1 'polypeptide(L)'
;MTMHDQSPVMPLAHEALRQLAAHQLTNYRQSRFEGGGLRITVEDFEPADQIIVYRLYNVLGELFDLLKAYWNRPDEGVAATRAFTTRVGWIDFLKEVQKLGAASYGQSQHPNLGRVVHDIKGGGFLALSIYLQLLEFGLYGEDDFSRLFFLTRDHRKIMRNAVQQIDPAGEIRDSQEIEHNVSLLAEKWYDALHQVRDGTVAARIHLDCRYTGSISESCLEFAALDRVLYNLINNSAQHTADGQVYFAIFPPDEDTVPPADLRFVVYNRSTPEHLRLLAQRYDETMGELFLGGFTTGGTGHGLRICAEFVTNAYGLQSVEQAIAERYCGAARIDEFFVNWIHWPTSDR
;
A
#
# COMPACT_ATOMS: atom_id res chain seq x y z
N MET A 1 9.38 -12.15 -30.04
CA MET A 1 8.40 -11.06 -30.18
C MET A 1 9.00 -9.87 -29.46
N THR A 2 9.49 -8.90 -30.20
CA THR A 2 10.21 -7.72 -29.70
C THR A 2 9.27 -6.87 -28.85
N MET A 3 9.53 -6.78 -27.54
CA MET A 3 8.86 -5.82 -26.67
C MET A 3 9.13 -4.42 -27.22
N HIS A 4 8.07 -3.69 -27.56
CA HIS A 4 8.18 -2.31 -28.00
C HIS A 4 8.73 -1.46 -26.86
N ASP A 5 9.88 -0.88 -27.14
CA ASP A 5 10.61 0.15 -26.41
C ASP A 5 9.81 1.46 -26.45
N GLN A 6 8.76 1.55 -25.63
CA GLN A 6 8.11 2.81 -25.29
C GLN A 6 8.01 2.91 -23.77
N SER A 7 9.13 3.27 -23.14
CA SER A 7 9.10 3.75 -21.76
C SER A 7 8.08 4.89 -21.65
N PRO A 8 7.19 4.88 -20.66
CA PRO A 8 6.19 5.93 -20.51
C PRO A 8 6.87 7.29 -20.39
N VAL A 9 6.36 8.29 -21.12
CA VAL A 9 6.87 9.66 -21.04
C VAL A 9 6.48 10.24 -19.68
N MET A 10 7.44 10.28 -18.77
CA MET A 10 7.27 10.89 -17.45
C MET A 10 7.22 12.41 -17.60
N PRO A 11 6.21 13.11 -17.07
CA PRO A 11 6.05 14.56 -17.29
C PRO A 11 7.03 15.38 -16.44
N LEU A 12 7.49 14.83 -15.30
CA LEU A 12 8.54 15.45 -14.50
C LEU A 12 9.90 14.84 -14.86
N ALA A 13 10.90 15.71 -15.05
CA ALA A 13 12.27 15.28 -15.30
C ALA A 13 12.85 14.56 -14.07
N HIS A 14 13.64 13.51 -14.31
CA HIS A 14 14.32 12.75 -13.25
C HIS A 14 15.11 13.65 -12.29
N GLU A 15 15.81 14.65 -12.83
CA GLU A 15 16.59 15.60 -12.03
C GLU A 15 15.72 16.39 -11.03
N ALA A 16 14.49 16.76 -11.41
CA ALA A 16 13.57 17.41 -10.49
C ALA A 16 13.17 16.48 -9.33
N LEU A 17 13.01 15.18 -9.60
CA LEU A 17 12.71 14.18 -8.58
C LEU A 17 13.93 13.89 -7.66
N ARG A 18 15.15 13.97 -8.20
CA ARG A 18 16.40 13.86 -7.42
C ARG A 18 16.58 15.02 -6.45
N GLN A 19 16.10 16.21 -6.77
CA GLN A 19 16.24 17.41 -5.92
C GLN A 19 15.25 17.46 -4.74
N LEU A 20 14.26 16.57 -4.68
CA LEU A 20 13.27 16.53 -3.60
C LEU A 20 13.89 16.34 -2.20
N ALA A 21 14.96 15.56 -2.10
CA ALA A 21 15.60 15.22 -0.84
C ALA A 21 17.09 14.86 -1.00
N ALA A 22 17.80 14.75 0.12
CA ALA A 22 19.23 14.40 0.15
C ALA A 22 19.52 13.05 -0.53
N HIS A 23 20.72 12.92 -1.11
CA HIS A 23 21.16 11.71 -1.82
C HIS A 23 21.76 10.68 -0.86
N GLN A 24 22.29 11.12 0.28
CA GLN A 24 22.87 10.27 1.31
C GLN A 24 22.01 10.30 2.56
N LEU A 25 21.65 9.12 3.06
CA LEU A 25 20.78 8.95 4.22
C LEU A 25 21.54 8.22 5.33
N THR A 26 21.38 8.70 6.56
CA THR A 26 21.89 8.00 7.74
C THR A 26 20.93 6.86 8.09
N ASN A 27 21.44 5.68 8.40
CA ASN A 27 20.61 4.64 9.02
C ASN A 27 21.00 4.52 10.48
N TYR A 28 20.01 4.67 11.34
CA TYR A 28 20.17 4.68 12.79
C TYR A 28 19.94 3.30 13.40
N ARG A 29 19.53 2.29 12.61
CA ARG A 29 19.37 0.92 13.09
C ARG A 29 20.73 0.23 13.25
N GLN A 30 20.81 -0.59 14.30
CA GLN A 30 21.92 -1.54 14.49
C GLN A 30 21.70 -2.87 13.78
N SER A 31 20.46 -3.17 13.40
CA SER A 31 20.05 -4.39 12.69
C SER A 31 19.02 -4.07 11.59
N ARG A 32 18.88 -4.95 10.60
CA ARG A 32 17.95 -4.77 9.49
C ARG A 32 16.51 -4.57 9.97
N PHE A 33 15.72 -3.88 9.16
CA PHE A 33 14.28 -3.78 9.36
C PHE A 33 13.57 -5.01 8.78
N GLU A 34 12.92 -5.80 9.64
CA GLU A 34 12.29 -7.07 9.27
C GLU A 34 10.79 -6.93 8.95
N GLY A 35 10.31 -5.73 8.57
CA GLY A 35 8.88 -5.51 8.31
C GLY A 35 7.99 -5.48 9.56
N GLY A 36 8.58 -5.24 10.74
CA GLY A 36 7.88 -5.11 12.03
C GLY A 36 7.47 -3.67 12.40
N GLY A 37 6.98 -3.45 13.62
CA GLY A 37 6.81 -2.10 14.21
C GLY A 37 5.37 -1.55 14.26
N LEU A 38 4.48 -1.99 13.37
CA LEU A 38 3.06 -1.58 13.34
C LEU A 38 2.13 -2.79 13.48
N ARG A 39 2.32 -3.54 14.57
CA ARG A 39 1.54 -4.74 14.89
C ARG A 39 0.82 -4.58 16.23
N ILE A 40 -0.26 -5.33 16.39
CA ILE A 40 -0.98 -5.55 17.65
C ILE A 40 -1.29 -7.06 17.77
N THR A 41 -1.62 -7.55 18.96
CA THR A 41 -2.17 -8.90 19.11
C THR A 41 -3.69 -8.87 18.93
N VAL A 42 -4.31 -10.04 18.73
CA VAL A 42 -5.78 -10.09 18.62
C VAL A 42 -6.43 -9.63 19.93
N GLU A 43 -5.78 -9.88 21.06
CA GLU A 43 -6.26 -9.51 22.40
C GLU A 43 -6.28 -7.99 22.63
N ASP A 44 -5.58 -7.19 21.81
CA ASP A 44 -5.62 -5.73 21.87
C ASP A 44 -6.95 -5.13 21.35
N PHE A 45 -7.76 -5.94 20.66
CA PHE A 45 -9.13 -5.58 20.27
C PHE A 45 -10.13 -5.94 21.37
N GLU A 46 -11.24 -5.21 21.43
CA GLU A 46 -12.40 -5.62 22.22
C GLU A 46 -13.04 -6.89 21.65
N PRO A 47 -13.66 -7.75 22.48
CA PRO A 47 -14.17 -9.06 22.04
C PRO A 47 -15.10 -9.01 20.82
N ALA A 48 -15.90 -7.95 20.68
CA ALA A 48 -16.77 -7.76 19.53
C ALA A 48 -15.98 -7.56 18.21
N ASP A 49 -14.86 -6.82 18.26
CA ASP A 49 -13.99 -6.60 17.10
C ASP A 49 -13.10 -7.83 16.83
N GLN A 50 -12.68 -8.57 17.86
CA GLN A 50 -11.95 -9.84 17.69
C GLN A 50 -12.72 -10.84 16.80
N ILE A 51 -14.03 -10.95 17.02
CA ILE A 51 -14.92 -11.80 16.21
C ILE A 51 -14.88 -11.39 14.74
N ILE A 52 -14.92 -10.08 14.45
CA ILE A 52 -14.89 -9.55 13.08
C ILE A 52 -13.53 -9.84 12.42
N VAL A 53 -12.41 -9.62 13.14
CA VAL A 53 -11.05 -9.88 12.65
C VAL A 53 -10.86 -11.35 12.29
N TYR A 54 -11.23 -12.28 13.18
CA TYR A 54 -11.12 -13.71 12.91
C TYR A 54 -12.03 -14.14 11.76
N ARG A 55 -13.28 -13.66 11.74
CA ARG A 55 -14.23 -14.00 10.68
C ARG A 55 -13.71 -13.53 9.33
N LEU A 56 -13.20 -12.30 9.23
CA LEU A 56 -12.61 -11.78 8.00
C LEU A 56 -11.43 -12.62 7.54
N TYR A 57 -10.50 -12.94 8.44
CA TYR A 57 -9.34 -13.75 8.08
C TYR A 57 -9.73 -15.13 7.54
N ASN A 58 -10.73 -15.77 8.17
CA ASN A 58 -11.23 -17.08 7.77
C ASN A 58 -11.99 -17.04 6.44
N VAL A 59 -12.89 -16.06 6.25
CA VAL A 59 -13.63 -15.86 4.98
C VAL A 59 -12.65 -15.65 3.83
N LEU A 60 -11.61 -14.85 4.02
CA LEU A 60 -10.57 -14.66 3.00
C LEU A 60 -9.73 -15.93 2.79
N GLY A 61 -9.54 -16.74 3.82
CA GLY A 61 -8.91 -18.06 3.71
C GLY A 61 -9.72 -18.99 2.79
N GLU A 62 -11.02 -19.13 3.05
CA GLU A 62 -11.91 -19.92 2.21
C GLU A 62 -11.97 -19.40 0.76
N LEU A 63 -12.03 -18.07 0.58
CA LEU A 63 -12.00 -17.45 -0.74
C LEU A 63 -10.67 -17.74 -1.46
N PHE A 64 -9.55 -17.62 -0.75
CA PHE A 64 -8.23 -17.90 -1.34
C PHE A 64 -8.11 -19.35 -1.80
N ASP A 65 -8.56 -20.30 -0.98
CA ASP A 65 -8.52 -21.73 -1.33
C ASP A 65 -9.42 -22.04 -2.52
N LEU A 66 -10.59 -21.40 -2.60
CA LEU A 66 -11.48 -21.48 -3.76
C LEU A 66 -10.79 -20.93 -5.02
N LEU A 67 -10.25 -19.71 -4.97
CA LEU A 67 -9.60 -19.08 -6.11
C LEU A 67 -8.41 -19.91 -6.59
N LYS A 68 -7.65 -20.48 -5.66
CA LYS A 68 -6.54 -21.40 -5.96
C LYS A 68 -7.01 -22.68 -6.66
N ALA A 69 -8.11 -23.28 -6.21
CA ALA A 69 -8.65 -24.52 -6.81
C ALA A 69 -9.13 -24.35 -8.25
N TYR A 70 -9.50 -23.12 -8.63
CA TYR A 70 -9.97 -22.75 -9.96
C TYR A 70 -8.97 -21.91 -10.77
N TRP A 71 -7.71 -21.79 -10.32
CA TRP A 71 -6.68 -20.97 -10.98
C TRP A 71 -6.54 -21.24 -12.49
N ASN A 72 -6.57 -22.52 -12.89
CA ASN A 72 -6.45 -22.92 -14.31
C ASN A 72 -7.80 -22.98 -15.05
N ARG A 73 -8.90 -22.60 -14.41
CA ARG A 73 -10.28 -22.66 -14.94
C ARG A 73 -11.07 -21.42 -14.49
N PRO A 74 -10.67 -20.22 -14.92
CA PRO A 74 -11.23 -18.96 -14.41
C PRO A 74 -12.74 -18.85 -14.62
N ASP A 75 -13.28 -19.36 -15.74
CA ASP A 75 -14.73 -19.32 -16.01
C ASP A 75 -15.56 -20.12 -14.98
N GLU A 76 -15.11 -21.34 -14.65
CA GLU A 76 -15.71 -22.14 -13.57
C GLU A 76 -15.50 -21.47 -12.21
N GLY A 77 -14.33 -20.84 -12.04
CA GLY A 77 -13.96 -20.09 -10.85
C GLY A 77 -14.90 -18.94 -10.58
N VAL A 78 -15.28 -18.15 -11.59
CA VAL A 78 -16.23 -17.03 -11.44
C VAL A 78 -17.57 -17.53 -10.90
N ALA A 79 -18.11 -18.61 -11.46
CA ALA A 79 -19.37 -19.19 -10.97
C ALA A 79 -19.25 -19.66 -9.51
N ALA A 80 -18.13 -20.29 -9.15
CA ALA A 80 -17.85 -20.71 -7.78
C ALA A 80 -17.70 -19.50 -6.83
N THR A 81 -17.05 -18.42 -7.26
CA THR A 81 -16.91 -17.18 -6.49
C THR A 81 -18.26 -16.49 -6.26
N ARG A 82 -19.19 -16.52 -7.22
CA ARG A 82 -20.58 -16.03 -7.02
C ARG A 82 -21.34 -16.84 -5.99
N ALA A 83 -21.21 -18.17 -6.06
CA ALA A 83 -21.82 -19.05 -5.08
C ALA A 83 -21.24 -18.80 -3.67
N PHE A 84 -19.93 -18.56 -3.59
CA PHE A 84 -19.23 -18.21 -2.35
C PHE A 84 -19.74 -16.90 -1.74
N THR A 85 -19.77 -15.80 -2.51
CA THR A 85 -20.22 -14.48 -2.04
C THR A 85 -21.67 -14.51 -1.56
N THR A 86 -22.53 -15.24 -2.29
CA THR A 86 -23.92 -15.49 -1.88
C THR A 86 -23.99 -16.26 -0.55
N ARG A 87 -23.24 -17.36 -0.41
CA ARG A 87 -23.22 -18.19 0.81
C ARG A 87 -22.74 -17.41 2.04
N VAL A 88 -21.74 -16.56 1.87
CA VAL A 88 -21.17 -15.74 2.95
C VAL A 88 -22.08 -14.56 3.33
N GLY A 89 -23.01 -14.17 2.43
CA GLY A 89 -23.78 -12.94 2.58
C GLY A 89 -22.87 -11.73 2.46
N TRP A 90 -22.09 -11.67 1.35
CA TRP A 90 -20.98 -10.72 1.17
C TRP A 90 -21.32 -9.27 1.52
N ILE A 91 -22.47 -8.77 1.08
CA ILE A 91 -22.91 -7.38 1.35
C ILE A 91 -23.06 -7.11 2.85
N ASP A 92 -23.66 -8.02 3.61
CA ASP A 92 -23.85 -7.82 5.05
C ASP A 92 -22.54 -8.05 5.82
N PHE A 93 -21.73 -8.99 5.35
CA PHE A 93 -20.38 -9.19 5.84
C PHE A 93 -19.49 -7.94 5.64
N LEU A 94 -19.60 -7.25 4.50
CA LEU A 94 -18.90 -5.99 4.26
C LEU A 94 -19.32 -4.89 5.25
N LYS A 95 -20.61 -4.75 5.52
CA LYS A 95 -21.13 -3.78 6.51
C LYS A 95 -20.59 -4.08 7.92
N GLU A 96 -20.39 -5.35 8.25
CA GLU A 96 -19.80 -5.76 9.51
C GLU A 96 -18.32 -5.39 9.60
N VAL A 97 -17.52 -5.69 8.56
CA VAL A 97 -16.11 -5.27 8.51
C VAL A 97 -15.97 -3.75 8.53
N GLN A 98 -16.90 -3.01 7.92
CA GLN A 98 -16.92 -1.55 8.00
C GLN A 98 -17.14 -1.01 9.42
N LYS A 99 -17.77 -1.79 10.31
CA LYS A 99 -17.93 -1.46 11.73
C LYS A 99 -16.71 -1.83 12.58
N LEU A 100 -15.74 -2.57 12.04
CA LEU A 100 -14.51 -2.91 12.76
C LEU A 100 -13.87 -1.66 13.35
N GLY A 101 -13.54 -1.77 14.64
CA GLY A 101 -12.97 -0.72 15.48
C GLY A 101 -14.01 0.01 16.33
N ALA A 102 -15.30 -0.09 16.02
CA ALA A 102 -16.35 0.66 16.74
C ALA A 102 -16.42 0.29 18.24
N ALA A 103 -16.10 -0.95 18.61
CA ALA A 103 -16.05 -1.37 20.01
C ALA A 103 -14.70 -1.00 20.66
N SER A 104 -13.61 -1.14 19.90
CA SER A 104 -12.26 -0.95 20.42
C SER A 104 -11.82 0.52 20.52
N TYR A 105 -12.39 1.41 19.70
CA TYR A 105 -12.11 2.84 19.75
C TYR A 105 -12.57 3.44 21.09
N GLY A 106 -11.62 3.98 21.85
CA GLY A 106 -11.86 4.60 23.15
C GLY A 106 -11.78 3.65 24.35
N GLN A 107 -11.68 2.33 24.13
CA GLN A 107 -11.50 1.33 25.18
C GLN A 107 -10.08 0.78 25.19
N SER A 108 -9.56 0.40 24.02
CA SER A 108 -8.18 -0.04 23.87
C SER A 108 -7.23 1.16 23.86
N GLN A 109 -6.15 1.07 24.64
CA GLN A 109 -5.11 2.08 24.71
C GLN A 109 -3.94 1.78 23.77
N HIS A 110 -4.02 0.71 22.95
CA HIS A 110 -2.90 0.33 22.11
C HIS A 110 -2.65 1.40 21.02
N PRO A 111 -1.44 2.01 20.95
CA PRO A 111 -1.17 3.16 20.07
C PRO A 111 -1.35 2.84 18.58
N ASN A 112 -1.19 1.58 18.19
CA ASN A 112 -1.34 1.12 16.81
C ASN A 112 -2.76 0.68 16.41
N LEU A 113 -3.73 0.61 17.33
CA LEU A 113 -5.05 0.02 17.04
C LEU A 113 -5.73 0.68 15.83
N GLY A 114 -5.81 2.02 15.81
CA GLY A 114 -6.48 2.73 14.73
C GLY A 114 -5.85 2.49 13.36
N ARG A 115 -4.54 2.24 13.32
CA ARG A 115 -3.79 1.94 12.08
C ARG A 115 -4.04 0.53 11.62
N VAL A 116 -4.04 -0.43 12.53
CA VAL A 116 -4.35 -1.82 12.20
C VAL A 116 -5.80 -1.95 11.71
N VAL A 117 -6.75 -1.31 12.38
CA VAL A 117 -8.15 -1.24 11.91
C VAL A 117 -8.22 -0.62 10.52
N HIS A 118 -7.48 0.47 10.27
CA HIS A 118 -7.42 1.09 8.96
C HIS A 118 -6.91 0.14 7.88
N ASP A 119 -5.84 -0.61 8.16
CA ASP A 119 -5.20 -1.48 7.17
C ASP A 119 -6.01 -2.74 6.89
N ILE A 120 -6.70 -3.28 7.91
CA ILE A 120 -7.68 -4.36 7.73
C ILE A 120 -8.85 -3.89 6.84
N LYS A 121 -9.29 -2.63 6.98
CA LYS A 121 -10.37 -2.05 6.16
C LYS A 121 -9.88 -1.45 4.84
N GLY A 122 -8.56 -1.44 4.63
CA GLY A 122 -7.87 -0.61 3.66
C GLY A 122 -7.84 -1.16 2.23
N GLY A 123 -6.95 -0.58 1.42
CA GLY A 123 -6.97 -0.64 -0.05
C GLY A 123 -7.11 -2.03 -0.67
N GLY A 124 -6.37 -3.04 -0.18
CA GLY A 124 -6.47 -4.41 -0.71
C GLY A 124 -7.85 -5.04 -0.52
N PHE A 125 -8.45 -4.86 0.66
CA PHE A 125 -9.80 -5.36 0.95
C PHE A 125 -10.87 -4.58 0.21
N LEU A 126 -10.71 -3.25 0.12
CA LEU A 126 -11.62 -2.39 -0.62
C LEU A 126 -11.65 -2.73 -2.12
N ALA A 127 -10.48 -2.85 -2.75
CA ALA A 127 -10.38 -3.27 -4.14
C ALA A 127 -10.99 -4.67 -4.35
N LEU A 128 -10.67 -5.63 -3.47
CA LEU A 128 -11.28 -6.95 -3.47
C LEU A 128 -12.80 -6.88 -3.40
N SER A 129 -13.33 -6.03 -2.53
CA SER A 129 -14.78 -5.83 -2.34
C SER A 129 -15.46 -5.30 -3.60
N ILE A 130 -14.83 -4.34 -4.29
CA ILE A 130 -15.32 -3.80 -5.55
C ILE A 130 -15.34 -4.88 -6.62
N TYR A 131 -14.26 -5.64 -6.81
CA TYR A 131 -14.23 -6.73 -7.80
C TYR A 131 -15.26 -7.83 -7.51
N LEU A 132 -15.46 -8.19 -6.23
CA LEU A 132 -16.49 -9.16 -5.86
C LEU A 132 -17.91 -8.64 -6.14
N GLN A 133 -18.17 -7.35 -5.93
CA GLN A 133 -19.46 -6.73 -6.28
C GLN A 133 -19.67 -6.64 -7.80
N LEU A 134 -18.64 -6.23 -8.54
CA LEU A 134 -18.66 -6.19 -10.00
C LEU A 134 -18.95 -7.59 -10.58
N LEU A 135 -18.33 -8.62 -10.02
CA LEU A 135 -18.57 -10.01 -10.36
C LEU A 135 -20.01 -10.45 -10.03
N GLU A 136 -20.60 -10.00 -8.91
CA GLU A 136 -22.02 -10.22 -8.61
C GLU A 136 -22.96 -9.61 -9.67
N PHE A 137 -22.62 -8.42 -10.18
CA PHE A 137 -23.34 -7.74 -11.27
C PHE A 137 -23.05 -8.30 -12.66
N GLY A 138 -22.15 -9.28 -12.80
CA GLY A 138 -21.74 -9.81 -14.10
C GLY A 138 -20.86 -8.86 -14.92
N LEU A 139 -20.26 -7.86 -14.26
CA LEU A 139 -19.37 -6.86 -14.85
C LEU A 139 -17.92 -7.24 -14.56
N TYR A 140 -17.40 -8.28 -15.20
CA TYR A 140 -16.01 -8.73 -15.01
C TYR A 140 -15.30 -8.93 -16.36
N GLY A 141 -13.99 -8.68 -16.36
CA GLY A 141 -13.07 -8.92 -17.48
C GLY A 141 -12.27 -10.22 -17.32
N GLU A 142 -11.50 -10.55 -18.36
CA GLU A 142 -10.69 -11.78 -18.45
C GLU A 142 -9.67 -11.91 -17.30
N ASP A 143 -9.11 -10.79 -16.83
CA ASP A 143 -8.08 -10.78 -15.79
C ASP A 143 -8.62 -10.70 -14.35
N ASP A 144 -9.92 -10.45 -14.17
CA ASP A 144 -10.47 -10.12 -12.84
C ASP A 144 -10.41 -11.30 -11.88
N PHE A 145 -10.47 -12.54 -12.38
CA PHE A 145 -10.30 -13.73 -11.55
C PHE A 145 -8.89 -13.81 -10.95
N SER A 146 -7.86 -13.56 -11.78
CA SER A 146 -6.46 -13.50 -11.34
C SER A 146 -6.25 -12.36 -10.35
N ARG A 147 -6.90 -11.20 -10.58
CA ARG A 147 -6.86 -10.06 -9.65
C ARG A 147 -7.46 -10.41 -8.29
N LEU A 148 -8.62 -11.08 -8.25
CA LEU A 148 -9.23 -11.55 -7.02
C LEU A 148 -8.29 -12.45 -6.22
N PHE A 149 -7.58 -13.36 -6.90
CA PHE A 149 -6.60 -14.25 -6.26
C PHE A 149 -5.47 -13.46 -5.60
N PHE A 150 -4.85 -12.53 -6.34
CA PHE A 150 -3.75 -11.73 -5.81
C PHE A 150 -4.20 -10.79 -4.68
N LEU A 151 -5.33 -10.11 -4.85
CA LEU A 151 -5.90 -9.25 -3.81
C LEU A 151 -6.23 -10.01 -2.52
N THR A 152 -6.82 -11.20 -2.64
CA THR A 152 -7.14 -12.05 -1.48
C THR A 152 -5.86 -12.52 -0.78
N ARG A 153 -4.86 -12.99 -1.54
CA ARG A 153 -3.55 -13.41 -1.03
C ARG A 153 -2.87 -12.28 -0.27
N ASP A 154 -2.78 -11.12 -0.90
CA ASP A 154 -2.03 -9.97 -0.39
C ASP A 154 -2.74 -9.38 0.83
N HIS A 155 -4.07 -9.32 0.83
CA HIS A 155 -4.79 -8.83 2.00
C HIS A 155 -4.67 -9.76 3.22
N ARG A 156 -4.67 -11.09 3.03
CA ARG A 156 -4.38 -12.02 4.13
C ARG A 156 -2.97 -11.84 4.69
N LYS A 157 -1.98 -11.56 3.84
CA LYS A 157 -0.62 -11.21 4.28
C LYS A 157 -0.61 -9.91 5.09
N ILE A 158 -1.32 -8.88 4.65
CA ILE A 158 -1.48 -7.61 5.40
C ILE A 158 -2.06 -7.90 6.79
N MET A 159 -3.13 -8.71 6.89
CA MET A 159 -3.72 -9.06 8.17
C MET A 159 -2.74 -9.77 9.10
N ARG A 160 -1.97 -10.76 8.62
CA ARG A 160 -0.94 -11.44 9.43
C ARG A 160 0.19 -10.50 9.86
N ASN A 161 0.57 -9.57 9.00
CA ASN A 161 1.60 -8.59 9.33
C ASN A 161 1.09 -7.53 10.33
N ALA A 162 -0.22 -7.23 10.34
CA ALA A 162 -0.82 -6.23 11.23
C ALA A 162 -1.30 -6.81 12.57
N VAL A 163 -1.74 -8.08 12.59
CA VAL A 163 -2.32 -8.75 13.76
C VAL A 163 -1.52 -10.01 14.07
N GLN A 164 -0.72 -9.96 15.14
CA GLN A 164 0.09 -11.08 15.62
C GLN A 164 -0.80 -12.25 16.06
N GLN A 165 -0.27 -13.46 15.89
CA GLN A 165 -0.91 -14.71 16.34
C GLN A 165 -2.27 -15.05 15.70
N ILE A 166 -2.75 -14.26 14.73
CA ILE A 166 -3.97 -14.58 13.97
C ILE A 166 -3.82 -15.88 13.14
N ASP A 167 -2.59 -16.18 12.69
CA ASP A 167 -2.21 -17.41 11.99
C ASP A 167 -0.71 -17.69 12.22
N PRO A 168 -0.35 -18.36 13.33
CA PRO A 168 1.05 -18.61 13.67
C PRO A 168 1.79 -19.42 12.59
N ALA A 169 1.12 -20.36 11.94
CA ALA A 169 1.72 -21.15 10.86
C ALA A 169 1.98 -20.29 9.62
N GLY A 170 1.11 -19.34 9.31
CA GLY A 170 1.31 -18.34 8.27
C GLY A 170 2.44 -17.37 8.59
N GLU A 171 2.55 -16.92 9.84
CA GLU A 171 3.63 -16.04 10.29
C GLU A 171 5.00 -16.71 10.14
N ILE A 172 5.14 -17.98 10.53
CA ILE A 172 6.37 -18.76 10.34
C ILE A 172 6.74 -18.88 8.86
N ARG A 173 5.75 -19.04 7.96
CA ARG A 173 6.02 -19.09 6.52
C ARG A 173 6.45 -17.73 5.99
N ASP A 174 5.82 -16.65 6.45
CA ASP A 174 6.12 -15.29 5.98
C ASP A 174 7.44 -14.75 6.55
N SER A 175 7.92 -15.30 7.68
CA SER A 175 9.20 -14.93 8.29
C SER A 175 10.42 -15.66 7.69
N GLN A 176 10.21 -16.52 6.69
CA GLN A 176 11.33 -17.16 5.99
C GLN A 176 12.10 -16.11 5.19
N GLU A 177 13.43 -16.20 5.22
CA GLU A 177 14.32 -15.39 4.39
C GLU A 177 14.06 -15.74 2.92
N ILE A 178 13.41 -14.81 2.23
CA ILE A 178 13.09 -14.89 0.81
C ILE A 178 13.39 -13.51 0.26
N GLU A 179 14.41 -13.46 -0.56
CA GLU A 179 14.82 -12.25 -1.25
C GLU A 179 13.76 -11.85 -2.28
N HIS A 180 13.32 -10.59 -2.24
CA HIS A 180 12.38 -10.03 -3.21
C HIS A 180 13.04 -8.94 -4.03
N ASN A 181 13.01 -9.13 -5.35
CA ASN A 181 13.54 -8.17 -6.31
C ASN A 181 12.53 -7.05 -6.59
N VAL A 182 13.05 -5.85 -6.90
CA VAL A 182 12.25 -4.71 -7.36
C VAL A 182 11.39 -5.04 -8.60
N SER A 183 11.78 -6.03 -9.40
CA SER A 183 11.01 -6.50 -10.56
C SER A 183 9.58 -6.93 -10.18
N LEU A 184 9.36 -7.44 -8.97
CA LEU A 184 8.02 -7.81 -8.49
C LEU A 184 7.10 -6.58 -8.34
N LEU A 185 7.67 -5.44 -7.92
CA LEU A 185 6.93 -4.17 -7.90
C LEU A 185 6.69 -3.67 -9.32
N ALA A 186 7.69 -3.83 -10.20
CA ALA A 186 7.55 -3.42 -11.59
C ALA A 186 6.44 -4.20 -12.31
N GLU A 187 6.43 -5.54 -12.19
CA GLU A 187 5.39 -6.41 -12.73
C GLU A 187 4.00 -6.06 -12.19
N LYS A 188 3.92 -5.68 -10.90
CA LYS A 188 2.64 -5.34 -10.25
C LYS A 188 2.07 -4.00 -10.71
N TRP A 189 2.92 -2.98 -10.83
CA TRP A 189 2.48 -1.59 -10.97
C TRP A 189 2.61 -1.03 -12.39
N TYR A 190 3.40 -1.65 -13.26
CA TYR A 190 3.59 -1.18 -14.63
C TYR A 190 2.27 -1.23 -15.43
N ASP A 191 1.83 -0.08 -15.91
CA ASP A 191 0.58 0.14 -16.67
C ASP A 191 -0.69 -0.41 -15.98
N ALA A 192 -0.64 -0.53 -14.65
CA ALA A 192 -1.75 -1.06 -13.88
C ALA A 192 -2.94 -0.08 -13.93
N LEU A 193 -4.15 -0.62 -14.10
CA LEU A 193 -5.39 0.13 -13.91
C LEU A 193 -5.87 -0.03 -12.46
N HIS A 194 -5.72 1.03 -11.68
CA HIS A 194 -6.01 1.04 -10.25
C HIS A 194 -7.36 1.70 -9.95
N GLN A 195 -8.30 0.95 -9.37
CA GLN A 195 -9.62 1.47 -9.01
C GLN A 195 -9.62 2.16 -7.64
N VAL A 196 -10.31 3.30 -7.54
CA VAL A 196 -10.44 4.05 -6.28
C VAL A 196 -11.77 3.74 -5.58
N ARG A 197 -11.92 4.18 -4.32
CA ARG A 197 -12.92 3.74 -3.34
C ARG A 197 -14.37 3.73 -3.79
N ASP A 198 -14.75 4.63 -4.69
CA ASP A 198 -16.13 4.76 -5.16
C ASP A 198 -16.39 3.97 -6.46
N GLY A 199 -15.39 3.26 -6.99
CA GLY A 199 -15.48 2.45 -8.21
C GLY A 199 -15.71 3.25 -9.51
N THR A 200 -15.95 4.55 -9.39
CA THR A 200 -16.30 5.47 -10.50
C THR A 200 -15.08 6.02 -11.22
N VAL A 201 -13.91 6.00 -10.57
CA VAL A 201 -12.65 6.51 -11.13
C VAL A 201 -11.63 5.39 -11.09
N ALA A 202 -10.93 5.20 -12.21
CA ALA A 202 -9.77 4.34 -12.29
C ALA A 202 -8.58 5.20 -12.75
N ALA A 203 -7.44 5.02 -12.09
CA ALA A 203 -6.21 5.69 -12.46
C ALA A 203 -5.24 4.70 -13.11
N ARG A 204 -4.60 5.11 -14.21
CA ARG A 204 -3.53 4.35 -14.85
C ARG A 204 -2.19 4.72 -14.23
N ILE A 205 -1.41 3.70 -13.86
CA ILE A 205 -0.09 3.86 -13.24
C ILE A 205 1.01 3.79 -14.30
N HIS A 206 1.83 4.84 -14.38
CA HIS A 206 3.02 4.91 -15.23
C HIS A 206 4.26 4.73 -14.37
N LEU A 207 5.02 3.66 -14.60
CA LEU A 207 6.20 3.33 -13.80
C LEU A 207 7.51 3.62 -14.56
N ASP A 208 8.41 4.37 -13.93
CA ASP A 208 9.84 4.49 -14.30
C ASP A 208 10.71 3.84 -13.21
N CYS A 209 11.27 2.66 -13.48
CA CYS A 209 12.13 1.94 -12.54
C CYS A 209 13.58 1.93 -13.05
N ARG A 210 14.47 2.62 -12.33
CA ARG A 210 15.90 2.79 -12.64
C ARG A 210 16.83 2.00 -11.72
N TYR A 211 16.27 1.01 -11.04
CA TYR A 211 17.01 0.10 -10.18
C TYR A 211 16.72 -1.33 -10.57
N THR A 212 17.73 -2.18 -10.44
CA THR A 212 17.63 -3.63 -10.56
C THR A 212 18.37 -4.23 -9.38
N GLY A 213 17.67 -5.03 -8.58
CA GLY A 213 18.25 -5.63 -7.39
C GLY A 213 17.19 -5.88 -6.33
N SER A 214 17.66 -6.26 -5.16
CA SER A 214 16.81 -6.70 -4.07
C SER A 214 16.44 -5.58 -3.11
N ILE A 215 15.17 -5.58 -2.73
CA ILE A 215 14.55 -4.51 -1.92
C ILE A 215 14.03 -5.01 -0.57
N SER A 216 14.03 -6.32 -0.37
CA SER A 216 13.78 -6.93 0.94
C SER A 216 14.35 -8.35 1.03
N GLU A 217 14.69 -8.77 2.24
CA GLU A 217 15.19 -10.12 2.55
C GLU A 217 14.09 -11.06 3.06
N SER A 218 12.88 -10.55 3.29
CA SER A 218 11.75 -11.35 3.76
C SER A 218 10.41 -10.87 3.19
N CYS A 219 9.42 -11.76 3.17
CA CYS A 219 8.05 -11.41 2.79
C CYS A 219 7.44 -10.32 3.70
N LEU A 220 7.86 -10.24 4.97
CA LEU A 220 7.35 -9.25 5.92
C LEU A 220 7.85 -7.84 5.60
N GLU A 221 9.13 -7.70 5.28
CA GLU A 221 9.72 -6.44 4.85
C GLU A 221 9.11 -5.99 3.51
N PHE A 222 8.98 -6.91 2.54
CA PHE A 222 8.30 -6.61 1.28
C PHE A 222 6.85 -6.16 1.51
N ALA A 223 6.10 -6.83 2.40
CA ALA A 223 4.72 -6.47 2.71
C ALA A 223 4.60 -5.09 3.39
N ALA A 224 5.59 -4.71 4.21
CA ALA A 224 5.65 -3.37 4.79
C ALA A 224 5.85 -2.31 3.70
N LEU A 225 6.80 -2.52 2.79
CA LEU A 225 7.00 -1.64 1.64
C LEU A 225 5.75 -1.58 0.74
N ASP A 226 5.14 -2.73 0.44
CA ASP A 226 3.92 -2.80 -0.37
C ASP A 226 2.77 -2.00 0.27
N ARG A 227 2.62 -2.03 1.60
CA ARG A 227 1.66 -1.18 2.33
C ARG A 227 1.95 0.32 2.16
N VAL A 228 3.22 0.72 2.21
CA VAL A 228 3.63 2.11 1.94
C VAL A 228 3.23 2.52 0.53
N LEU A 229 3.56 1.70 -0.47
CA LEU A 229 3.28 1.99 -1.87
C LEU A 229 1.77 2.07 -2.16
N TYR A 230 0.98 1.15 -1.61
CA TYR A 230 -0.48 1.21 -1.72
C TYR A 230 -1.06 2.51 -1.19
N ASN A 231 -0.58 2.99 -0.02
CA ASN A 231 -1.07 4.25 0.55
C ASN A 231 -0.72 5.46 -0.33
N LEU A 232 0.50 5.51 -0.89
CA LEU A 232 0.91 6.59 -1.80
C LEU A 232 0.13 6.58 -3.12
N ILE A 233 -0.05 5.39 -3.71
CA ILE A 233 -0.77 5.23 -4.99
C ILE A 233 -2.26 5.50 -4.80
N ASN A 234 -2.88 5.02 -3.72
CA ASN A 234 -4.28 5.32 -3.40
C ASN A 234 -4.51 6.82 -3.23
N ASN A 235 -3.61 7.50 -2.50
CA ASN A 235 -3.70 8.94 -2.33
C ASN A 235 -3.64 9.68 -3.68
N SER A 236 -2.70 9.29 -4.53
CA SER A 236 -2.50 9.90 -5.85
C SER A 236 -3.68 9.62 -6.79
N ALA A 237 -4.19 8.38 -6.80
CA ALA A 237 -5.33 7.98 -7.61
C ALA A 237 -6.65 8.65 -7.17
N GLN A 238 -6.82 8.92 -5.88
CA GLN A 238 -7.99 9.64 -5.35
C GLN A 238 -8.02 11.12 -5.75
N HIS A 239 -6.86 11.72 -6.00
CA HIS A 239 -6.72 13.17 -6.22
C HIS A 239 -6.20 13.53 -7.62
N THR A 240 -6.04 12.56 -8.52
CA THR A 240 -5.64 12.81 -9.90
C THR A 240 -6.72 13.54 -10.70
N ALA A 241 -6.30 14.56 -11.45
CA ALA A 241 -7.20 15.37 -12.27
C ALA A 241 -7.49 14.74 -13.65
N ASP A 242 -6.63 13.83 -14.13
CA ASP A 242 -6.68 13.26 -15.48
C ASP A 242 -6.63 11.72 -15.48
N GLY A 243 -6.80 11.09 -14.32
CA GLY A 243 -6.77 9.64 -14.20
C GLY A 243 -5.38 9.04 -14.39
N GLN A 244 -4.30 9.84 -14.34
CA GLN A 244 -2.93 9.35 -14.44
C GLN A 244 -2.22 9.47 -13.09
N VAL A 245 -1.46 8.44 -12.74
CA VAL A 245 -0.54 8.43 -11.60
C VAL A 245 0.82 7.99 -12.11
N TYR A 246 1.86 8.69 -11.67
CA TYR A 246 3.22 8.43 -12.07
C TYR A 246 4.01 7.94 -10.87
N PHE A 247 4.80 6.90 -11.07
CA PHE A 247 5.57 6.22 -10.04
C PHE A 247 7.02 6.08 -10.53
N ALA A 248 7.98 6.58 -9.77
CA ALA A 248 9.40 6.44 -10.06
C ALA A 248 10.13 5.71 -8.93
N ILE A 249 11.07 4.83 -9.29
CA ILE A 249 11.94 4.09 -8.36
C ILE A 249 13.38 4.25 -8.82
N PHE A 250 14.25 4.79 -7.97
CA PHE A 250 15.66 5.02 -8.32
C PHE A 250 16.56 5.14 -7.07
N PRO A 251 17.86 4.83 -7.16
CA PRO A 251 18.80 5.11 -6.08
C PRO A 251 18.99 6.63 -5.90
N PRO A 252 18.94 7.18 -4.67
CA PRO A 252 19.14 8.61 -4.44
C PRO A 252 20.56 9.06 -4.80
N ASP A 253 21.54 8.22 -4.47
CA ASP A 253 22.95 8.35 -4.84
C ASP A 253 23.27 7.30 -5.92
N GLU A 254 23.38 7.76 -7.17
CA GLU A 254 23.65 6.92 -8.34
C GLU A 254 25.12 6.49 -8.45
N ASP A 255 26.03 7.16 -7.70
CA ASP A 255 27.46 6.86 -7.72
C ASP A 255 27.83 5.71 -6.77
N THR A 256 26.96 5.41 -5.80
CA THR A 256 27.15 4.32 -4.83
C THR A 256 26.66 2.98 -5.39
N VAL A 257 27.57 1.99 -5.49
CA VAL A 257 27.28 0.65 -6.02
C VAL A 257 27.81 -0.44 -5.07
N PRO A 258 26.96 -1.33 -4.52
CA PRO A 258 25.50 -1.33 -4.65
C PRO A 258 24.87 -0.14 -3.91
N PRO A 259 23.72 0.40 -4.38
CA PRO A 259 23.05 1.48 -3.67
C PRO A 259 22.49 0.98 -2.34
N ALA A 260 22.70 1.73 -1.26
CA ALA A 260 22.22 1.39 0.08
C ALA A 260 20.74 1.72 0.30
N ASP A 261 20.18 2.60 -0.54
CA ASP A 261 18.85 3.17 -0.39
C ASP A 261 18.19 3.36 -1.76
N LEU A 262 16.86 3.32 -1.77
CA LEU A 262 16.03 3.67 -2.92
C LEU A 262 15.09 4.81 -2.56
N ARG A 263 14.79 5.66 -3.55
CA ARG A 263 13.71 6.64 -3.50
C ARG A 263 12.53 6.13 -4.32
N PHE A 264 11.37 6.15 -3.70
CA PHE A 264 10.08 5.90 -4.33
C PHE A 264 9.34 7.23 -4.39
N VAL A 265 8.98 7.67 -5.60
CA VAL A 265 8.26 8.93 -5.83
C VAL A 265 6.95 8.62 -6.52
N VAL A 266 5.83 9.03 -5.92
CA VAL A 266 4.50 8.88 -6.51
C VAL A 266 3.87 10.26 -6.64
N TYR A 267 3.36 10.56 -7.83
CA TYR A 267 2.81 11.87 -8.13
C TYR A 267 1.65 11.83 -9.12
N ASN A 268 0.81 12.84 -9.07
CA ASN A 268 -0.34 13.01 -9.94
C ASN A 268 -0.55 14.48 -10.28
N ARG A 269 -1.15 14.75 -11.44
CA ARG A 269 -1.66 16.07 -11.75
C ARG A 269 -2.83 16.35 -10.81
N SER A 270 -2.84 17.52 -10.17
CA SER A 270 -3.89 17.92 -9.23
C SER A 270 -4.68 19.09 -9.79
N THR A 271 -5.96 19.21 -9.41
CA THR A 271 -6.77 20.35 -9.85
C THR A 271 -6.24 21.66 -9.24
N PRO A 272 -6.39 22.81 -9.91
CA PRO A 272 -5.96 24.10 -9.36
C PRO A 272 -6.65 24.45 -8.03
N GLU A 273 -7.88 23.97 -7.80
CA GLU A 273 -8.59 24.11 -6.54
C GLU A 273 -7.89 23.33 -5.42
N HIS A 274 -7.56 22.05 -5.68
CA HIS A 274 -6.88 21.21 -4.71
C HIS A 274 -5.49 21.73 -4.35
N LEU A 275 -4.71 22.16 -5.36
CA LEU A 275 -3.39 22.75 -5.13
C LEU A 275 -3.46 24.05 -4.32
N ARG A 276 -4.49 24.89 -4.54
CA ARG A 276 -4.71 26.09 -3.71
C ARG A 276 -5.03 25.73 -2.26
N LEU A 277 -5.86 24.72 -2.03
CA LEU A 277 -6.19 24.25 -0.68
C LEU A 277 -4.94 23.72 0.05
N LEU A 278 -4.09 22.96 -0.65
CA LEU A 278 -2.83 22.47 -0.09
C LEU A 278 -1.88 23.63 0.23
N ALA A 279 -1.68 24.56 -0.70
CA ALA A 279 -0.79 25.71 -0.52
C ALA A 279 -1.25 26.63 0.64
N GLN A 280 -2.55 26.90 0.77
CA GLN A 280 -3.08 27.73 1.86
C GLN A 280 -2.80 27.16 3.25
N ARG A 281 -2.69 25.83 3.38
CA ARG A 281 -2.56 25.16 4.66
C ARG A 281 -1.14 24.70 4.98
N TYR A 282 -0.37 24.35 3.95
CA TYR A 282 0.89 23.65 4.09
C TYR A 282 2.03 24.25 3.25
N ASP A 283 1.84 25.38 2.58
CA ASP A 283 2.81 26.07 1.71
C ASP A 283 4.23 25.46 1.62
N GLU A 284 5.17 25.93 2.44
CA GLU A 284 6.55 25.39 2.55
C GLU A 284 6.66 24.16 3.46
N THR A 285 5.60 23.81 4.19
CA THR A 285 5.51 22.71 5.15
C THR A 285 4.71 21.50 4.63
N MET A 286 4.64 21.26 3.32
CA MET A 286 3.86 20.16 2.72
C MET A 286 4.21 18.77 3.29
N GLY A 287 5.44 18.57 3.78
CA GLY A 287 5.82 17.37 4.51
C GLY A 287 4.95 17.08 5.75
N GLU A 288 4.35 18.08 6.38
CA GLU A 288 3.45 17.93 7.53
C GLU A 288 2.19 17.12 7.21
N LEU A 289 1.85 16.90 5.93
CA LEU A 289 0.82 15.94 5.54
C LEU A 289 1.09 14.52 6.07
N PHE A 290 2.37 14.17 6.25
CA PHE A 290 2.81 12.90 6.84
C PHE A 290 2.66 12.86 8.37
N LEU A 291 2.36 13.98 9.04
CA LEU A 291 1.97 13.98 10.46
C LEU A 291 0.53 13.47 10.66
N GLY A 292 -0.29 13.44 9.60
CA GLY A 292 -1.69 13.01 9.62
C GLY A 292 -2.66 14.13 10.04
N GLY A 293 -3.94 13.78 10.15
CA GLY A 293 -4.99 14.72 10.59
C GLY A 293 -5.54 15.64 9.48
N PHE A 294 -5.11 15.47 8.23
CA PHE A 294 -5.67 16.16 7.07
C PHE A 294 -6.32 15.19 6.09
N THR A 295 -7.56 15.49 5.72
CA THR A 295 -8.34 14.68 4.79
C THR A 295 -9.39 15.58 4.14
N THR A 296 -9.58 15.43 2.82
CA THR A 296 -10.69 16.04 2.08
C THR A 296 -11.82 15.04 1.78
N GLY A 297 -11.66 13.77 2.19
CA GLY A 297 -12.62 12.68 1.97
C GLY A 297 -12.22 11.31 2.56
N GLY A 298 -11.17 11.24 3.39
CA GLY A 298 -10.61 10.01 3.96
C GLY A 298 -10.41 10.09 5.48
N THR A 299 -9.61 9.19 6.05
CA THR A 299 -9.28 9.19 7.50
C THR A 299 -8.04 10.03 7.83
N GLY A 300 -7.23 10.40 6.83
CA GLY A 300 -5.98 11.16 7.03
C GLY A 300 -4.84 10.35 7.67
N HIS A 301 -4.93 9.01 7.66
CA HIS A 301 -3.92 8.13 8.26
C HIS A 301 -2.91 7.55 7.25
N GLY A 302 -3.23 7.50 5.96
CA GLY A 302 -2.40 6.81 4.95
C GLY A 302 -0.96 7.31 4.89
N LEU A 303 -0.76 8.62 4.71
CA LEU A 303 0.60 9.21 4.65
C LEU A 303 1.33 9.10 6.00
N ARG A 304 0.61 9.18 7.13
CA ARG A 304 1.21 8.96 8.46
C ARG A 304 1.75 7.53 8.62
N ILE A 305 1.00 6.53 8.14
CA ILE A 305 1.44 5.13 8.14
C ILE A 305 2.70 4.98 7.28
N CYS A 306 2.76 5.62 6.10
CA CYS A 306 3.98 5.64 5.28
C CYS A 306 5.17 6.19 6.06
N ALA A 307 5.00 7.34 6.71
CA ALA A 307 6.05 7.98 7.49
C ALA A 307 6.58 7.07 8.61
N GLU A 308 5.71 6.34 9.29
CA GLU A 308 6.07 5.46 10.40
C GLU A 308 6.81 4.21 9.95
N PHE A 309 6.43 3.63 8.81
CA PHE A 309 7.23 2.54 8.22
C PHE A 309 8.63 3.03 7.85
N VAL A 310 8.76 4.23 7.26
CA VAL A 310 10.05 4.83 6.95
C VAL A 310 10.86 5.11 8.23
N THR A 311 10.24 5.71 9.25
CA THR A 311 10.84 5.93 10.58
C THR A 311 11.40 4.62 11.14
N ASN A 312 10.61 3.54 11.11
CA ASN A 312 11.03 2.24 11.59
C ASN A 312 12.14 1.62 10.73
N ALA A 313 12.06 1.74 9.41
CA ALA A 313 13.03 1.19 8.46
C ALA A 313 14.44 1.79 8.63
N TYR A 314 14.51 3.08 9.00
CA TYR A 314 15.76 3.81 9.23
C TYR A 314 16.14 3.94 10.70
N GLY A 315 15.31 3.48 11.65
CA GLY A 315 15.59 3.57 13.08
C GLY A 315 15.50 5.00 13.63
N LEU A 316 14.70 5.86 12.98
CA LEU A 316 14.48 7.24 13.40
C LEU A 316 13.65 7.28 14.69
N GLN A 317 13.83 8.32 15.49
CA GLN A 317 13.15 8.49 16.78
C GLN A 317 11.69 8.91 16.65
N SER A 318 11.34 9.56 15.53
CA SER A 318 9.97 10.04 15.30
C SER A 318 9.68 10.27 13.82
N VAL A 319 8.42 10.51 13.50
CA VAL A 319 7.99 10.90 12.15
C VAL A 319 8.39 12.33 11.86
N GLU A 320 8.38 13.20 12.86
CA GLU A 320 8.84 14.58 12.78
C GLU A 320 10.32 14.61 12.34
N GLN A 321 11.15 13.69 12.87
CA GLN A 321 12.52 13.51 12.40
C GLN A 321 12.56 13.05 10.94
N ALA A 322 11.74 12.04 10.57
CA ALA A 322 11.69 11.55 9.19
C ALA A 322 11.31 12.63 8.16
N ILE A 323 10.43 13.56 8.52
CA ILE A 323 10.03 14.69 7.68
C ILE A 323 11.14 15.75 7.67
N ALA A 324 11.66 16.14 8.85
CA ALA A 324 12.69 17.17 8.97
C ALA A 324 13.98 16.81 8.22
N GLU A 325 14.39 15.54 8.29
CA GLU A 325 15.55 15.00 7.58
C GLU A 325 15.21 14.49 6.17
N ARG A 326 13.95 14.68 5.71
CA ARG A 326 13.45 14.41 4.34
C ARG A 326 13.54 12.94 3.89
N TYR A 327 13.48 11.98 4.82
CA TYR A 327 13.29 10.56 4.50
C TYR A 327 11.95 10.30 3.83
N CYS A 328 10.94 11.10 4.14
CA CYS A 328 9.67 11.15 3.44
C CYS A 328 9.20 12.60 3.35
N GLY A 329 8.29 12.88 2.41
CA GLY A 329 7.70 14.19 2.30
C GLY A 329 6.77 14.36 1.10
N ALA A 330 6.26 15.57 0.97
CA ALA A 330 5.43 16.00 -0.14
C ALA A 330 5.90 17.37 -0.63
N ALA A 331 5.72 17.62 -1.93
CA ALA A 331 6.03 18.87 -2.58
C ALA A 331 5.07 19.12 -3.74
N ARG A 332 5.05 20.38 -4.20
CA ARG A 332 4.42 20.76 -5.45
C ARG A 332 5.49 21.07 -6.49
N ILE A 333 5.39 20.43 -7.65
CA ILE A 333 6.18 20.76 -8.83
C ILE A 333 5.20 21.12 -9.94
N ASP A 334 5.15 22.40 -10.31
CA ASP A 334 4.17 22.95 -11.27
C ASP A 334 2.71 22.63 -10.91
N GLU A 335 2.06 21.75 -11.67
CA GLU A 335 0.69 21.27 -11.49
C GLU A 335 0.60 19.88 -10.84
N PHE A 336 1.75 19.33 -10.44
CA PHE A 336 1.85 18.00 -9.84
C PHE A 336 1.97 18.10 -8.33
N PHE A 337 1.19 17.26 -7.66
CA PHE A 337 1.40 16.93 -6.26
C PHE A 337 2.31 15.70 -6.20
N VAL A 338 3.42 15.81 -5.46
CA VAL A 338 4.50 14.83 -5.46
C VAL A 338 4.74 14.36 -4.04
N ASN A 339 4.69 13.05 -3.80
CA ASN A 339 5.07 12.43 -2.54
C ASN A 339 6.30 11.55 -2.76
N TRP A 340 7.20 11.51 -1.78
CA TRP A 340 8.32 10.57 -1.80
C TRP A 340 8.54 9.92 -0.44
N ILE A 341 9.13 8.72 -0.51
CA ILE A 341 9.69 8.01 0.63
C ILE A 341 11.03 7.39 0.22
N HIS A 342 11.89 7.13 1.20
CA HIS A 342 13.07 6.31 1.02
C HIS A 342 12.88 4.95 1.66
N TRP A 343 13.59 3.95 1.14
CA TRP A 343 13.62 2.59 1.69
C TRP A 343 15.04 2.00 1.56
N PRO A 344 15.55 1.31 2.58
CA PRO A 344 16.85 0.64 2.49
C PRO A 344 16.80 -0.56 1.54
N THR A 345 17.87 -0.81 0.77
CA THR A 345 17.99 -1.99 -0.09
C THR A 345 18.36 -3.25 0.70
N SER A 346 18.29 -4.42 0.06
CA SER A 346 18.78 -5.68 0.65
C SER A 346 20.30 -5.73 0.79
N ASP A 347 21.02 -5.17 -0.18
CA ASP A 347 22.47 -5.34 -0.34
C ASP A 347 23.33 -4.46 0.59
N ARG A 348 22.81 -4.10 1.78
CA ARG A 348 23.44 -3.14 2.69
C ARG A 348 24.44 -3.76 3.67
#